data_AF-A0A9D6JIV3-F1
#
_entry.id   AF-A0A9D6JIV3-F1
#
_cell.length_a   1.000
_cell.length_b   1.000
_cell.length_c   1.000
_cell.angle_alpha   90.00
_cell.angle_beta   90.00
_cell.angle_gamma   90.00
#
_symmetry.space_group_name_H-M   'P 1'
#
loop_
_entity.id
_entity.type
_entity.pdbx_description
1 polymer ?
#
loop_
_entity_poly.entity_id
_entity_poly.type
_entity_poly.pdbx_seq_one_letter_code
_entity_poly.pdbx_strand_id
1 'polypeptide(L)'
;MKKLLIALCLLPGMVLAKSGAHLDSAPVDLSDKESLKRGAQTFNNYCMGCHAADYMRYNRIGRDLGMSDEEVMAMISTRDAKGDHTKPGELMKIAMDTDFAKSAFGTKIPGLTVIARARGADWLYTYLRTFYVDETRPTGVNNIVF
;
A
#
# COMPACT_ATOMS: atom_id res chain seq x y z
N MET A 1 0.01 -21.32 55.72
CA MET A 1 0.89 -21.06 54.56
C MET A 1 0.52 -21.85 53.30
N LYS A 2 0.22 -23.16 53.35
CA LYS A 2 -0.22 -23.94 52.16
C LYS A 2 -1.53 -23.47 51.50
N LYS A 3 -2.51 -22.98 52.29
CA LYS A 3 -3.79 -22.49 51.74
C LYS A 3 -3.69 -21.14 51.00
N LEU A 4 -2.64 -20.35 51.28
CA LEU A 4 -2.40 -19.06 50.62
C LEU A 4 -1.77 -19.25 49.22
N LEU A 5 -0.97 -20.31 49.06
CA LEU A 5 -0.34 -20.68 47.78
C LEU A 5 -1.36 -21.18 46.74
N ILE A 6 -2.43 -21.85 47.18
CA ILE A 6 -3.48 -22.37 46.28
C ILE A 6 -4.36 -21.23 45.74
N ALA A 7 -4.56 -20.16 46.51
CA ALA A 7 -5.36 -19.00 46.09
C ALA A 7 -4.67 -18.17 44.99
N LEU A 8 -3.33 -18.16 44.94
CA LEU A 8 -2.57 -17.40 43.94
C LEU A 8 -2.56 -18.07 42.55
N CYS A 9 -2.78 -19.40 42.49
CA CYS A 9 -2.87 -20.15 41.22
C CYS A 9 -4.23 -20.03 40.52
N LEU A 10 -5.23 -19.43 41.15
CA LEU A 10 -6.60 -19.29 40.63
C LEU A 10 -6.90 -17.91 40.05
N LEU A 11 -5.92 -17.00 39.99
CA LEU A 11 -6.05 -15.76 39.23
C LEU A 11 -5.83 -16.08 37.75
N PRO A 12 -6.86 -16.00 36.88
CA PRO A 12 -6.61 -15.99 35.46
C PRO A 12 -5.84 -14.70 35.17
N GLY A 13 -4.55 -14.82 34.90
CA GLY A 13 -3.78 -13.74 34.31
C GLY A 13 -4.44 -13.41 32.98
N MET A 14 -5.24 -12.35 32.94
CA MET A 14 -5.76 -11.80 31.69
C MET A 14 -4.56 -11.20 30.94
N VAL A 15 -3.79 -12.07 30.29
CA VAL A 15 -2.82 -11.65 29.29
C VAL A 15 -3.66 -11.22 28.10
N LEU A 16 -3.89 -9.91 28.00
CA LEU A 16 -4.38 -9.30 26.77
C LEU A 16 -3.31 -9.53 25.72
N ALA A 17 -3.47 -10.59 24.94
CA ALA A 17 -2.73 -10.76 23.69
C ALA A 17 -3.13 -9.58 22.80
N LYS A 18 -2.25 -8.58 22.67
CA LYS A 18 -2.37 -7.59 21.60
C LYS A 18 -2.03 -8.32 20.30
N SER A 19 -3.02 -8.98 19.73
CA SER A 19 -2.90 -9.65 18.44
C SER A 19 -2.77 -8.60 17.35
N GLY A 20 -1.55 -8.30 16.94
CA GLY A 20 -1.25 -7.36 15.86
C GLY A 20 0.14 -6.77 16.02
N ALA A 21 0.90 -6.75 14.94
CA ALA A 21 2.15 -6.00 14.89
C ALA A 21 1.91 -4.53 15.27
N HIS A 22 2.91 -3.91 15.90
CA HIS A 22 2.84 -2.47 16.19
C HIS A 22 2.71 -1.69 14.87
N LEU A 23 1.76 -0.77 14.82
CA LEU A 23 1.59 0.13 13.69
C LEU A 23 2.06 1.53 14.13
N ASP A 24 2.99 2.08 13.37
CA ASP A 24 3.43 3.45 13.53
C ASP A 24 2.39 4.39 12.93
N SER A 25 2.16 5.53 13.60
CA SER A 25 1.26 6.55 13.07
C SER A 25 1.82 7.17 11.79
N ALA A 26 1.01 7.14 10.73
CA ALA A 26 1.35 7.76 9.47
C ALA A 26 1.24 9.30 9.59
N PRO A 27 2.29 10.07 9.28
CA PRO A 27 2.27 11.53 9.36
C PRO A 27 1.54 12.13 8.13
N VAL A 28 0.26 11.82 7.97
CA VAL A 28 -0.55 12.22 6.81
C VAL A 28 -1.21 13.57 7.07
N ASP A 29 -0.90 14.55 6.23
CA ASP A 29 -1.63 15.80 6.11
C ASP A 29 -2.29 15.87 4.72
N LEU A 30 -3.63 15.86 4.68
CA LEU A 30 -4.40 15.91 3.43
C LEU A 30 -4.51 17.33 2.85
N SER A 31 -4.07 18.35 3.60
CA SER A 31 -4.03 19.74 3.16
C SER A 31 -2.71 20.11 2.49
N ASP A 32 -1.62 19.38 2.78
CA ASP A 32 -0.31 19.56 2.14
C ASP A 32 -0.33 19.03 0.69
N LYS A 33 -0.71 19.90 -0.25
CA LYS A 33 -0.76 19.57 -1.68
C LYS A 33 0.58 19.17 -2.25
N GLU A 34 1.68 19.75 -1.78
CA GLU A 34 3.01 19.42 -2.31
C GLU A 34 3.45 18.03 -1.87
N SER A 35 3.13 17.63 -0.62
CA SER A 35 3.29 16.24 -0.18
C SER A 35 2.45 15.27 -0.98
N LEU A 36 1.19 15.61 -1.25
CA LEU A 36 0.32 14.77 -2.07
C LEU A 36 0.78 14.68 -3.54
N LYS A 37 1.30 15.76 -4.13
CA LYS A 37 1.90 15.74 -5.48
C LYS A 37 3.10 14.81 -5.55
N ARG A 38 4.02 14.88 -4.57
CA ARG A 38 5.15 13.94 -4.46
C ARG A 38 4.65 12.50 -4.32
N GLY A 39 3.65 12.26 -3.49
CA GLY A 39 3.03 10.93 -3.33
C GLY A 39 2.43 10.39 -4.63
N ALA A 40 1.73 11.24 -5.40
CA ALA A 40 1.20 10.87 -6.71
C ALA A 40 2.33 10.51 -7.69
N GLN A 41 3.39 11.32 -7.75
CA GLN A 41 4.56 11.03 -8.58
C GLN A 41 5.24 9.71 -8.18
N THR A 42 5.48 9.48 -6.88
CA THR A 42 6.06 8.24 -6.35
C THR A 42 5.20 7.02 -6.70
N PHE A 43 3.87 7.12 -6.55
CA PHE A 43 2.97 6.03 -6.90
C PHE A 43 3.07 5.66 -8.39
N ASN A 44 3.04 6.67 -9.26
CA ASN A 44 3.17 6.48 -10.71
C ASN A 44 4.52 5.89 -11.12
N ASN A 45 5.60 6.34 -10.50
CA ASN A 45 6.96 5.93 -10.89
C ASN A 45 7.36 4.54 -10.37
N TYR A 46 6.84 4.13 -9.21
CA TYR A 46 7.31 2.91 -8.53
C TYR A 46 6.22 1.87 -8.28
N CYS A 47 5.00 2.30 -7.97
CA CYS A 47 3.93 1.36 -7.61
C CYS A 47 3.19 0.85 -8.85
N MET A 48 2.97 1.74 -9.83
CA MET A 48 2.22 1.42 -11.05
C MET A 48 2.92 0.47 -12.02
N GLY A 49 4.15 0.05 -11.73
CA GLY A 49 4.74 -1.10 -12.41
C GLY A 49 3.98 -2.41 -12.15
N CYS A 50 3.37 -2.55 -10.96
CA CYS A 50 2.67 -3.77 -10.55
C CYS A 50 1.23 -3.51 -10.06
N HIS A 51 0.96 -2.34 -9.49
CA HIS A 51 -0.30 -2.05 -8.82
C HIS A 51 -1.10 -0.97 -9.54
N ALA A 52 -2.35 -1.27 -9.85
CA ALA A 52 -3.26 -0.30 -10.46
C ALA A 52 -3.95 0.57 -9.40
N ALA A 53 -4.42 1.73 -9.85
CA ALA A 53 -5.41 2.54 -9.14
C ALA A 53 -6.67 2.66 -10.01
N ASP A 54 -7.29 1.53 -10.30
CA ASP A 54 -8.28 1.35 -11.38
C ASP A 54 -9.52 2.26 -11.35
N TYR A 55 -9.87 2.85 -10.20
CA TYR A 55 -10.98 3.79 -10.09
C TYR A 55 -10.55 5.27 -10.07
N MET A 56 -9.26 5.55 -10.27
CA MET A 56 -8.69 6.90 -10.33
C MET A 56 -8.38 7.31 -11.77
N ARG A 57 -8.49 8.62 -12.06
CA ARG A 57 -8.05 9.22 -13.34
C ARG A 57 -6.97 10.25 -13.09
N TYR A 58 -5.97 10.31 -13.97
CA TYR A 58 -4.83 11.21 -13.83
C TYR A 58 -5.25 12.68 -13.74
N ASN A 59 -6.15 13.13 -14.62
CA ASN A 59 -6.65 14.51 -14.63
C ASN A 59 -7.44 14.89 -13.37
N ARG A 60 -8.10 13.92 -12.73
CA ARG A 60 -8.85 14.15 -11.49
C ARG A 60 -7.88 14.39 -10.35
N ILE A 61 -6.82 13.58 -10.24
CA ILE A 61 -5.74 13.79 -9.28
C ILE A 61 -5.09 15.14 -9.52
N GLY A 62 -4.71 15.45 -10.76
CA GLY A 62 -4.09 16.73 -11.08
C GLY A 62 -4.93 17.93 -10.64
N ARG A 63 -6.24 17.91 -10.94
CA ARG A 63 -7.18 18.97 -10.51
C ARG A 63 -7.30 19.07 -8.99
N ASP A 64 -7.40 17.94 -8.30
CA ASP A 64 -7.52 17.92 -6.83
C ASP A 64 -6.25 18.38 -6.13
N LEU A 65 -5.10 18.24 -6.79
CA LEU A 65 -3.79 18.64 -6.27
C LEU A 65 -3.28 19.99 -6.80
N GLY A 66 -4.01 20.65 -7.70
CA GLY A 66 -3.58 21.90 -8.31
C GLY A 66 -2.31 21.74 -9.17
N MET A 67 -2.23 20.64 -9.92
CA MET A 67 -1.14 20.37 -10.84
C MET A 67 -1.42 20.98 -12.22
N SER A 68 -0.37 21.40 -12.92
CA SER A 68 -0.46 21.78 -14.33
C SER A 68 -0.69 20.56 -15.22
N ASP A 69 -1.17 20.79 -16.44
CA ASP A 69 -1.34 19.70 -17.42
C ASP A 69 0.00 19.03 -17.76
N GLU A 70 1.10 19.80 -17.80
CA GLU A 70 2.44 19.27 -18.00
C GLU A 70 2.88 18.37 -16.84
N GLU A 71 2.62 18.76 -15.59
CA GLU A 71 2.93 17.94 -14.42
C GLU A 71 2.12 16.63 -14.41
N VAL A 72 0.84 16.68 -14.81
CA VAL A 72 0.01 15.49 -14.94
C VAL A 72 0.54 14.57 -16.03
N MET A 73 0.85 15.12 -17.21
CA MET A 73 1.40 14.36 -18.34
C MET A 73 2.74 13.71 -17.99
N ALA A 74 3.60 14.41 -17.25
CA ALA A 74 4.92 13.92 -16.86
C ALA A 74 4.87 12.69 -15.94
N MET A 75 3.77 12.48 -15.20
CA MET A 75 3.58 11.29 -14.36
C MET A 75 3.13 10.06 -15.15
N ILE A 76 2.60 10.23 -16.37
CA ILE A 76 1.99 9.14 -17.11
C ILE A 76 3.06 8.39 -17.91
N SER A 77 3.52 7.28 -17.35
CA SER A 77 4.47 6.35 -17.98
C SER A 77 3.79 5.14 -18.64
N THR A 78 2.47 5.01 -18.50
CA THR A 78 1.70 3.85 -18.99
C THR A 78 1.28 4.00 -20.46
N ARG A 79 0.99 2.86 -21.08
CA ARG A 79 0.40 2.76 -22.42
C ARG A 79 -0.95 2.07 -22.35
N ASP A 80 -1.83 2.39 -23.29
CA ASP A 80 -3.12 1.72 -23.42
C ASP A 80 -2.99 0.36 -24.13
N ALA A 81 -4.12 -0.33 -24.32
CA ALA A 81 -4.15 -1.64 -24.95
C ALA A 81 -3.72 -1.65 -26.44
N LYS A 82 -3.67 -0.48 -27.08
CA LYS A 82 -3.18 -0.31 -28.46
C LYS A 82 -1.69 0.03 -28.51
N GLY A 83 -1.07 0.24 -27.36
CA GLY A 83 0.31 0.69 -27.24
C GLY A 83 0.47 2.21 -27.33
N ASP A 84 -0.62 2.97 -27.40
CA ASP A 84 -0.58 4.43 -27.38
C ASP A 84 -0.28 4.95 -25.97
N HIS A 85 0.26 6.15 -25.86
CA HIS A 85 0.45 6.78 -24.54
C HIS A 85 -0.91 6.98 -23.86
N THR A 86 -1.00 6.56 -22.59
CA THR A 86 -2.20 6.77 -21.78
C THR A 86 -2.48 8.28 -21.68
N LYS A 87 -3.76 8.65 -21.81
CA LYS A 87 -4.18 10.06 -21.80
C LYS A 87 -4.60 10.47 -20.38
N PRO A 88 -4.52 11.78 -20.03
CA PRO A 88 -4.90 12.26 -18.69
C PRO A 88 -6.33 11.92 -18.26
N GLY A 89 -7.24 11.83 -19.23
CA GLY A 89 -8.64 11.49 -18.97
C GLY A 89 -8.87 10.00 -18.68
N GLU A 90 -7.88 9.14 -18.84
CA GLU A 90 -8.03 7.69 -18.69
C GLU A 90 -7.82 7.23 -17.25
N LEU A 91 -8.24 5.99 -16.99
CA LEU A 91 -8.06 5.35 -15.68
C LEU A 91 -6.60 4.94 -15.50
N MET A 92 -6.14 4.96 -14.25
CA MET A 92 -4.79 4.55 -13.85
C MET A 92 -4.65 3.02 -13.83
N LYS A 93 -4.67 2.43 -15.02
CA LYS A 93 -4.48 1.01 -15.27
C LYS A 93 -3.01 0.69 -15.55
N ILE A 94 -2.69 -0.59 -15.49
CA ILE A 94 -1.35 -1.12 -15.71
C ILE A 94 -1.43 -2.31 -16.69
N ALA A 95 -0.29 -2.71 -17.23
CA ALA A 95 -0.18 -3.85 -18.15
C ALA A 95 -0.23 -5.23 -17.43
N MET A 96 -0.03 -5.27 -16.11
CA MET A 96 -0.08 -6.51 -15.32
C MET A 96 -1.49 -7.11 -15.33
N ASP A 97 -1.66 -8.24 -16.02
CA ASP A 97 -2.87 -9.04 -15.95
C ASP A 97 -2.79 -10.12 -14.84
N THR A 98 -3.92 -10.77 -14.57
CA THR A 98 -4.02 -11.75 -13.47
C THR A 98 -3.26 -13.05 -13.76
N ASP A 99 -3.16 -13.46 -15.02
CA ASP A 99 -2.54 -14.74 -15.39
C ASP A 99 -1.02 -14.61 -15.32
N PHE A 100 -0.48 -13.52 -15.86
CA PHE A 100 0.93 -13.16 -15.70
C PHE A 100 1.29 -12.95 -14.23
N ALA A 101 0.45 -12.23 -13.45
CA ALA A 101 0.68 -12.04 -12.02
C ALA A 101 0.77 -13.37 -11.25
N LYS A 102 -0.13 -14.32 -11.51
CA LYS A 102 -0.09 -15.65 -10.88
C LYS A 102 1.16 -16.44 -11.28
N SER A 103 1.55 -16.35 -12.55
CA SER A 103 2.76 -17.01 -13.04
C SER A 103 4.04 -16.45 -12.39
N ALA A 104 4.14 -15.12 -12.29
CA ALA A 104 5.32 -14.43 -11.77
C ALA A 104 5.39 -14.38 -10.24
N PHE A 105 4.24 -14.21 -9.56
CA PHE A 105 4.18 -13.92 -8.11
C PHE A 105 3.35 -14.94 -7.32
N GLY A 106 2.76 -15.94 -7.97
CA GLY A 106 1.92 -16.96 -7.32
C GLY A 106 0.52 -16.46 -6.90
N THR A 107 0.20 -15.19 -7.14
CA THR A 107 -1.08 -14.58 -6.76
C THR A 107 -1.44 -13.40 -7.65
N LYS A 108 -2.70 -12.96 -7.58
CA LYS A 108 -3.14 -11.71 -8.22
C LYS A 108 -2.50 -10.52 -7.50
N ILE A 109 -1.96 -9.55 -8.25
CA ILE A 109 -1.54 -8.28 -7.68
C ILE A 109 -2.77 -7.44 -7.29
N PRO A 110 -2.88 -6.96 -6.04
CA PRO A 110 -4.03 -6.16 -5.62
C PRO A 110 -4.01 -4.75 -6.24
N GLY A 111 -5.19 -4.26 -6.64
CA GLY A 111 -5.38 -2.84 -6.93
C GLY A 111 -5.37 -2.02 -5.64
N LEU A 112 -4.80 -0.81 -5.70
CA LEU A 112 -4.51 0.00 -4.52
C LEU A 112 -5.44 1.22 -4.35
N THR A 113 -6.46 1.40 -5.19
CA THR A 113 -7.35 2.58 -5.15
C THR A 113 -7.91 2.88 -3.75
N VAL A 114 -8.22 1.85 -2.96
CA VAL A 114 -8.81 1.99 -1.62
C VAL A 114 -7.99 1.31 -0.52
N ILE A 115 -6.72 0.99 -0.77
CA ILE A 115 -5.92 0.20 0.18
C ILE A 115 -5.78 0.88 1.55
N ALA A 116 -5.56 2.20 1.55
CA ALA A 116 -5.44 2.98 2.78
C ALA A 116 -6.76 3.02 3.59
N ARG A 117 -7.91 2.88 2.92
CA ARG A 117 -9.22 2.75 3.58
C ARG A 117 -9.47 1.34 4.08
N ALA A 118 -9.07 0.33 3.31
CA ALA A 118 -9.30 -1.08 3.63
C ALA A 118 -8.42 -1.58 4.77
N ARG A 119 -7.18 -1.08 4.87
CA ARG A 119 -6.18 -1.52 5.87
C ARG A 119 -5.81 -0.45 6.90
N GLY A 120 -6.07 0.82 6.60
CA GLY A 120 -5.64 1.96 7.41
C GLY A 120 -4.33 2.60 6.91
N ALA A 121 -4.20 3.91 7.12
CA ALA A 121 -2.99 4.66 6.74
C ALA A 121 -1.76 4.20 7.54
N ASP A 122 -1.91 3.99 8.85
CA ASP A 122 -0.85 3.52 9.74
C ASP A 122 -0.34 2.12 9.33
N TRP A 123 -1.25 1.25 8.89
CA TRP A 123 -0.87 -0.06 8.36
C TRP A 123 -0.01 0.08 7.10
N LEU A 124 -0.45 0.89 6.14
CA LEU A 124 0.29 1.09 4.88
C LEU A 124 1.66 1.71 5.14
N TYR A 125 1.72 2.73 6.00
CA TYR A 125 2.95 3.41 6.38
C TYR A 125 3.95 2.50 7.10
N THR A 126 3.45 1.62 7.96
CA THR A 126 4.28 0.62 8.64
C THR A 126 4.72 -0.46 7.66
N TYR A 127 3.81 -1.03 6.87
CA TYR A 127 4.08 -2.06 5.88
C TYR A 127 5.24 -1.69 4.95
N LEU A 128 5.25 -0.46 4.41
CA LEU A 128 6.30 -0.01 3.49
C LEU A 128 7.68 0.14 4.14
N ARG A 129 7.78 0.18 5.48
CA ARG A 129 9.03 0.41 6.23
C ARG A 129 9.52 -0.81 7.00
N THR A 130 8.74 -1.88 7.05
CA THR A 130 9.03 -3.07 7.87
C THR A 130 9.37 -4.31 7.04
N PHE A 131 9.90 -4.13 5.83
CA PHE A 131 10.53 -5.22 5.09
C PHE A 131 11.91 -5.52 5.65
N TYR A 132 12.21 -6.81 5.81
CA TYR A 132 13.52 -7.28 6.26
C TYR A 132 13.95 -8.52 5.47
N VAL A 133 15.25 -8.78 5.45
CA VAL A 133 15.83 -9.95 4.77
C VAL A 133 15.45 -11.22 5.53
N ASP A 134 14.92 -12.19 4.80
CA ASP A 134 14.53 -13.50 5.32
C ASP A 134 14.74 -14.55 4.22
N GLU A 135 15.90 -15.19 4.26
CA GLU A 135 16.33 -16.17 3.24
C GLU A 135 15.44 -17.44 3.24
N THR A 136 14.61 -17.64 4.26
CA THR A 136 13.66 -18.76 4.29
C THR A 136 12.43 -18.52 3.40
N ARG A 137 12.22 -17.28 2.94
CA ARG A 137 11.11 -16.91 2.05
C ARG A 137 11.50 -17.04 0.59
N PRO A 138 10.56 -17.41 -0.31
CA PRO A 138 10.83 -17.54 -1.74
C PRO A 138 11.43 -16.28 -2.40
N THR A 139 11.11 -15.10 -1.88
CA THR A 139 11.60 -13.80 -2.38
C THR A 139 12.82 -13.26 -1.61
N GLY A 140 13.33 -14.00 -0.62
CA GLY A 140 14.45 -13.57 0.24
C GLY A 140 14.13 -12.42 1.20
N VAL A 141 12.86 -12.01 1.29
CA VAL A 141 12.38 -10.93 2.17
C VAL A 141 11.06 -11.29 2.83
N ASN A 142 10.82 -10.71 3.99
CA ASN A 142 9.57 -10.85 4.75
C ASN A 142 9.15 -9.48 5.31
N ASN A 143 7.96 -9.40 5.92
CA ASN A 143 7.41 -8.16 6.46
C ASN A 143 6.78 -8.38 7.83
N ILE A 144 7.01 -7.46 8.77
CA ILE A 144 6.55 -7.59 10.16
C ILE A 144 5.01 -7.54 10.28
N VAL A 145 4.31 -6.87 9.36
CA VAL A 145 2.85 -6.65 9.45
C VAL A 145 2.03 -7.51 8.48
N PHE A 146 2.66 -8.42 7.73
CA PHE A 146 2.03 -9.25 6.68
C PHE A 146 1.89 -10.72 7.08
#